data_AF-A0A550CTB1-F1
#
_entry.id   AF-A0A550CTB1-F1
#
_cell.length_a   1.000
_cell.length_b   1.000
_cell.length_c   1.000
_cell.angle_alpha   90.00
_cell.angle_beta   90.00
_cell.angle_gamma   90.00
#
_symmetry.space_group_name_H-M   'P 1'
#
loop_
_entity.id
_entity.type
_entity.pdbx_description
1 polymer ?
#
loop_
_entity_poly.entity_id
_entity_poly.type
_entity_poly.pdbx_seq_one_letter_code
_entity_poly.pdbx_strand_id
1 'polypeptide(L)' 'MIPQLDGELAGGRLIKRVPSRFSEAEVTEYLAFIDYPNAANISPATFDASLENLALVVHKQLLHLPFSNLDVH' A
#
# COMPACT_ATOMS: atom_id res chain seq x y z
N MET A 1 -17.01 -14.48 1.64
CA MET A 1 -16.30 -13.31 1.12
C MET A 1 -16.81 -13.05 -0.28
N ILE A 2 -17.31 -11.86 -0.56
CA ILE A 2 -17.66 -11.46 -1.93
C ILE A 2 -16.32 -11.24 -2.65
N PRO A 3 -16.06 -11.87 -3.81
CA PRO A 3 -14.82 -11.64 -4.55
C PRO A 3 -14.75 -10.17 -4.96
N GLN A 4 -13.64 -9.51 -4.63
CA GLN A 4 -13.38 -8.13 -5.02
C GLN A 4 -13.28 -8.05 -6.54
N LEU A 5 -14.18 -7.31 -7.16
CA LEU A 5 -14.16 -7.10 -8.61
C LEU A 5 -13.10 -6.05 -8.95
N ASP A 6 -12.61 -6.16 -10.17
CA ASP A 6 -11.54 -5.33 -10.65
C ASP A 6 -11.98 -3.85 -10.74
N GLY A 7 -11.35 -2.95 -9.97
CA GLY A 7 -11.78 -1.54 -9.83
C GLY A 7 -12.67 -1.24 -8.62
N GLU A 8 -12.80 -2.16 -7.68
CA GLU A 8 -13.51 -1.96 -6.41
C GLU A 8 -12.55 -2.05 -5.22
N LEU A 9 -12.85 -1.31 -4.15
CA LEU A 9 -12.31 -1.52 -2.80
C LEU A 9 -13.03 -2.68 -2.12
N ALA A 10 -12.48 -3.15 -1.01
CA ALA A 10 -13.20 -4.00 -0.08
C ALA A 10 -14.58 -3.39 0.26
N GLY A 11 -15.64 -4.19 0.11
CA GLY A 11 -17.02 -3.73 0.32
C GLY A 11 -17.70 -3.05 -0.88
N GLY A 12 -17.17 -3.20 -2.10
CA GLY A 12 -17.85 -2.83 -3.35
C GLY A 12 -17.86 -1.33 -3.65
N ARG A 13 -16.96 -0.55 -3.05
CA ARG A 13 -16.82 0.89 -3.36
C ARG A 13 -15.93 1.06 -4.59
N LEU A 14 -16.33 1.92 -5.52
CA LEU A 14 -15.54 2.16 -6.75
C LEU A 14 -14.23 2.89 -6.45
N ILE A 15 -13.13 2.43 -7.05
CA ILE A 15 -11.84 3.13 -7.05
C ILE A 15 -11.28 3.26 -8.47
N LYS A 16 -10.76 4.45 -8.78
CA LYS A 16 -10.08 4.68 -10.07
C LYS A 16 -8.82 3.83 -10.14
N ARG A 17 -8.73 2.98 -11.16
CA ARG A 17 -7.49 2.28 -11.48
C ARG A 17 -6.43 3.28 -11.92
N VAL A 18 -5.34 3.32 -11.17
CA VAL A 18 -4.11 4.02 -11.55
C VAL A 18 -3.03 2.95 -11.63
N PRO A 19 -2.41 2.73 -12.80
CA PRO A 19 -1.31 1.78 -12.89
C PRO A 19 -0.18 2.22 -11.97
N SER A 20 0.27 1.31 -11.11
CA SER A 20 1.47 1.55 -10.32
C SER A 20 2.67 1.70 -11.25
N ARG A 21 3.56 2.65 -10.93
CA ARG A 21 4.86 2.78 -11.60
C ARG A 21 5.93 1.87 -11.00
N PHE A 22 5.63 1.25 -9.86
CA PHE A 22 6.52 0.38 -9.11
C PHE A 22 6.22 -1.08 -9.42
N SER A 23 7.28 -1.87 -9.55
CA SER A 23 7.24 -3.32 -9.64
C SER A 23 6.78 -3.94 -8.32
N GLU A 24 6.32 -5.20 -8.37
CA GLU A 24 5.88 -5.90 -7.16
C GLU A 24 7.01 -6.02 -6.12
N ALA A 25 8.25 -6.23 -6.59
CA ALA A 25 9.42 -6.33 -5.72
C ALA A 25 9.68 -5.02 -4.95
N GLU A 26 9.60 -3.87 -5.62
CA GLU A 26 9.74 -2.55 -4.98
C GLU A 26 8.63 -2.29 -3.97
N VAL A 27 7.40 -2.73 -4.25
CA VAL A 27 6.27 -2.62 -3.31
C VAL A 27 6.53 -3.48 -2.07
N THR A 28 6.98 -4.72 -2.24
CA THR A 28 7.30 -5.63 -1.13
C THR A 28 8.46 -5.09 -0.28
N GLU A 29 9.50 -4.56 -0.92
CA GLU A 29 10.63 -3.92 -0.24
C GLU A 29 10.18 -2.70 0.56
N TYR A 30 9.33 -1.85 -0.02
CA TYR A 30 8.75 -0.70 0.67
C TYR A 30 7.89 -1.10 1.88
N LEU A 31 7.01 -2.10 1.72
CA LEU A 31 6.19 -2.60 2.82
C LEU A 31 7.04 -3.19 3.95
N ALA A 32 8.15 -3.86 3.61
CA ALA A 32 9.10 -4.33 4.61
C ALA A 32 9.82 -3.16 5.31
N PHE A 33 10.23 -2.14 4.55
CA PHE A 33 10.91 -0.94 5.08
C PHE A 33 10.06 -0.19 6.11
N ILE A 34 8.75 -0.05 5.87
CA ILE A 34 7.84 0.60 6.83
C ILE A 34 7.33 -0.33 7.93
N ASP A 35 7.87 -1.55 8.06
CA ASP A 35 7.42 -2.56 9.04
C ASP A 35 5.91 -2.88 8.91
N TYR A 36 5.44 -3.09 7.68
CA TYR A 36 4.06 -3.51 7.42
C TYR A 36 3.88 -5.00 7.78
N PRO A 37 2.79 -5.39 8.46
CA PRO A 37 2.56 -6.77 8.86
C PRO A 37 2.53 -7.73 7.66
N ASN A 38 3.26 -8.84 7.77
CA ASN A 38 3.34 -9.89 6.73
C ASN A 38 3.82 -9.39 5.35
N ALA A 39 4.65 -8.35 5.29
CA ALA A 39 5.16 -7.78 4.03
C ALA A 39 5.69 -8.84 3.04
N ALA A 40 6.37 -9.88 3.51
CA ALA A 40 6.91 -10.95 2.67
C ALA A 40 5.86 -11.82 1.94
N ASN A 41 4.59 -11.80 2.40
CA ASN A 41 3.51 -12.62 1.86
C ASN A 41 2.46 -11.79 1.09
N ILE A 42 2.68 -10.49 0.94
CA ILE A 42 1.77 -9.59 0.24
C ILE A 42 2.22 -9.49 -1.20
N SER A 43 1.35 -9.86 -2.13
CA SER A 43 1.49 -9.45 -3.53
C SER A 43 0.48 -8.35 -3.83
N PRO A 44 0.74 -7.47 -4.80
CA PRO A 44 -0.25 -6.49 -5.24
C PRO A 44 -1.56 -7.13 -5.68
N ALA A 45 -1.53 -8.38 -6.15
CA ALA A 45 -2.71 -9.16 -6.52
C ALA A 45 -3.51 -9.69 -5.31
N THR A 46 -2.88 -9.88 -4.15
CA THR A 46 -3.52 -10.37 -2.92
C THR A 46 -3.72 -9.30 -1.85
N PHE A 47 -3.25 -8.07 -2.11
CA PHE A 47 -3.42 -6.95 -1.21
C PHE A 47 -4.90 -6.57 -1.11
N ASP A 48 -5.45 -6.70 0.10
CA ASP A 48 -6.81 -6.27 0.39
C ASP A 48 -6.88 -4.73 0.38
N ALA A 49 -7.40 -4.15 -0.70
CA ALA A 49 -7.54 -2.71 -0.85
C ALA A 49 -8.71 -2.19 0.00
N SER A 50 -8.46 -2.03 1.30
CA SER A 50 -9.39 -1.53 2.32
C SER A 50 -8.93 -0.20 2.92
N LEU A 51 -9.84 0.53 3.56
CA LEU A 51 -9.49 1.80 4.24
C LEU A 51 -8.59 1.56 5.45
N GLU A 52 -8.77 0.43 6.11
CA GLU A 52 -8.01 -0.02 7.25
C GLU A 52 -6.55 -0.25 6.86
N ASN A 53 -6.31 -0.96 5.74
CA ASN A 53 -4.96 -1.17 5.22
C ASN A 53 -4.33 0.14 4.73
N LEU A 54 -5.10 1.03 4.10
CA LEU A 54 -4.62 2.37 3.73
C LEU A 54 -4.16 3.17 4.95
N ALA A 55 -4.98 3.21 6.01
CA ALA A 55 -4.65 3.94 7.23
C ALA A 55 -3.39 3.37 7.90
N LEU A 56 -3.25 2.04 7.92
CA LEU A 56 -2.08 1.37 8.47
C LEU A 56 -0.79 1.70 7.69
N VAL A 57 -0.83 1.63 6.35
CA VAL A 57 0.31 2.01 5.49
C VAL A 57 0.74 3.44 5.77
N VAL A 58 -0.21 4.38 5.80
CA VAL A 58 0.08 5.81 6.07
C VAL A 58 0.68 6.01 7.45
N HIS A 59 0.09 5.38 8.47
CA HIS A 59 0.60 5.49 9.84
C HIS A 59 2.05 4.98 9.95
N LYS A 60 2.32 3.80 9.40
CA LYS A 60 3.65 3.19 9.39
C LYS A 60 4.66 4.03 8.60
N GLN A 61 4.25 4.58 7.46
CA GLN A 61 5.07 5.49 6.65
C GLN A 61 5.52 6.71 7.46
N LEU A 62 4.61 7.37 8.17
CA LEU A 62 4.92 8.55 8.98
C LEU A 62 5.87 8.26 10.15
N LEU A 63 5.90 7.02 10.64
CA LEU A 63 6.82 6.61 11.69
C LEU A 63 8.24 6.27 11.18
N HIS A 64 8.37 5.84 9.92
CA HIS A 64 9.64 5.37 9.36
C HIS A 64 10.33 6.39 8.46
N LEU A 65 9.57 7.25 7.77
CA LEU A 65 10.15 8.30 6.92
C LEU A 65 10.22 9.63 7.68
N PRO A 66 11.43 10.14 7.96
CA PRO A 66 11.56 11.48 8.47
C PRO A 66 11.17 12.48 7.38
N PHE A 67 10.43 13.51 7.78
CA PHE A 67 10.23 14.66 6.92
C PHE A 67 11.54 15.44 6.79
N SER A 68 11.99 15.68 5.56
CA SER A 68 13.23 16.40 5.27
C SER A 68 13.03 17.32 4.07
N ASN A 69 13.63 18.52 4.14
CA ASN A 69 13.76 19.48 3.05
C ASN A 69 15.22 19.73 2.67
N LEU A 70 16.15 18.87 3.12
CA LEU A 70 17.59 19.08 2.93
C LEU A 70 18.01 19.09 1.46
N ASP A 71 17.40 18.29 0.59
CA ASP A 71 17.76 18.24 -0.83
C ASP A 71 17.32 19.49 -1.62
N VAL A 72 16.45 20.32 -1.04
CA VAL A 72 15.94 21.56 -1.66
C VAL A 72 16.85 22.77 -1.38
N HIS A 73 17.68 22.68 -0.34
CA HIS A 73 18.53 23.77 0.15
C HIS A 73 20.02 23.44 0.00
#